data_AF-V4RGF2-F1
#
_entry.id   AF-V4RGF2-F1
#
_cell.length_a   1.000
_cell.length_b   1.000
_cell.length_c   1.000
_cell.angle_alpha   90.00
_cell.angle_beta   90.00
_cell.angle_gamma   90.00
#
_symmetry.space_group_name_H-M   'P 1'
#
loop_
_entity.id
_entity.type
_entity.pdbx_description
1 polymer ?
#
loop_
_entity_poly.entity_id
_entity_poly.type
_entity_poly.pdbx_seq_one_letter_code
_entity_poly.pdbx_strand_id
1 'polypeptide(L)'
;MMRDRERTGREASPSAAVIDSQSVKTTEAGGPRGHDAGKKIKGRKRHAMVDTDGRPLVLQAHTAATQDRDGAVPLLKASRRSFPFVERAFADSAYGGDRVADATSITIEIVRKHPEQVGFAVHPRRWVVERLFAWLNRNRRLAKDFEASIASAEAFLHAASVMLLARRLARAS
;
A
#
# COMPACT_ATOMS: atom_id res chain seq x y z
N MET A 1 -3.64 -5.97 -14.21
CA MET A 1 -2.38 -5.43 -13.64
C MET A 1 -1.19 -5.78 -14.52
N MET A 2 -0.89 -7.07 -14.76
CA MET A 2 0.21 -7.53 -15.63
C MET A 2 0.18 -6.88 -17.03
N ARG A 3 -0.98 -6.86 -17.69
CA ARG A 3 -1.15 -6.19 -18.99
C ARG A 3 -0.80 -4.69 -19.00
N ASP A 4 -1.00 -3.99 -17.89
CA ASP A 4 -0.62 -2.57 -17.74
C ASP A 4 0.90 -2.42 -17.55
N ARG A 5 1.60 -3.44 -17.04
CA ARG A 5 3.06 -3.48 -16.92
C ARG A 5 3.72 -3.66 -18.27
N GLU A 6 3.30 -4.69 -19.01
CA GLU A 6 3.81 -5.01 -20.36
C GLU A 6 3.73 -3.81 -21.29
N ARG A 7 2.60 -3.10 -21.27
CA ARG A 7 2.42 -1.88 -22.07
C ARG A 7 3.44 -0.79 -21.76
N THR A 8 3.91 -0.69 -20.51
CA THR A 8 4.94 0.28 -20.13
C THR A 8 6.37 -0.26 -20.29
N GLY A 9 6.55 -1.34 -21.05
CA GLY A 9 7.85 -1.97 -21.27
C GLY A 9 8.40 -2.69 -20.05
N ARG A 10 7.54 -3.08 -19.10
CA ARG A 10 7.91 -3.87 -17.92
C ARG A 10 7.51 -5.32 -18.12
N GLU A 11 8.29 -6.24 -17.56
CA GLU A 11 7.88 -7.64 -17.47
C GLU A 11 6.55 -7.80 -16.70
N ALA A 12 5.67 -8.69 -17.16
CA ALA A 12 4.37 -8.95 -16.56
C ALA A 12 4.46 -9.22 -15.04
N SER A 13 5.45 -10.03 -14.65
CA SER A 13 5.71 -10.46 -13.28
C SER A 13 6.70 -9.51 -12.58
N PRO A 14 6.28 -8.71 -11.58
CA PRO A 14 7.21 -7.85 -10.85
C PRO A 14 8.11 -8.63 -9.88
N SER A 15 9.43 -8.51 -9.99
CA SER A 15 10.37 -9.08 -9.02
C SER A 15 10.51 -8.26 -7.71
N ALA A 16 10.09 -7.00 -7.72
CA ALA A 16 10.21 -6.10 -6.58
C ALA A 16 8.93 -5.32 -6.29
N ALA A 17 8.72 -5.02 -5.02
CA ALA A 17 7.56 -4.28 -4.51
C ALA A 17 7.94 -3.17 -3.53
N VAL A 18 7.00 -2.28 -3.24
CA VAL A 18 7.09 -1.23 -2.22
C VAL A 18 5.90 -1.36 -1.28
N ILE A 19 6.11 -1.23 0.03
CA ILE A 19 5.07 -1.33 1.05
C ILE A 19 4.97 -0.03 1.82
N ASP A 20 3.75 0.46 1.99
CA ASP A 20 3.44 1.58 2.87
C ASP A 20 1.98 1.54 3.33
N SER A 21 1.63 2.43 4.27
CA SER A 21 0.29 2.55 4.84
C SER A 21 -0.22 3.99 4.86
N GLN A 22 -1.53 4.14 4.61
CA GLN A 22 -2.24 5.40 4.75
C GLN A 22 -3.35 5.30 5.79
N SER A 23 -3.28 6.13 6.83
CA SER A 23 -4.38 6.29 7.79
C SER A 23 -5.38 7.33 7.29
N VAL A 24 -6.67 7.01 7.35
CA VAL A 24 -7.77 7.87 6.91
C VAL A 24 -8.81 8.00 8.02
N LYS A 25 -9.42 9.19 8.10
CA LYS A 25 -10.49 9.45 9.08
C LYS A 25 -11.74 8.66 8.70
N THR A 26 -12.44 8.13 9.69
CA THR A 26 -13.77 7.53 9.53
C THR A 26 -14.88 8.56 9.76
N THR A 27 -16.09 8.29 9.27
CA THR A 27 -17.31 9.06 9.62
C THR A 27 -18.01 8.50 10.86
N GLU A 28 -19.24 8.97 11.10
CA GLU A 28 -20.13 8.53 12.19
C GLU A 28 -20.72 7.13 12.00
N ALA A 29 -20.49 6.47 10.85
CA ALA A 29 -21.09 5.20 10.42
C ALA A 29 -20.81 3.94 11.30
N GLY A 30 -20.39 4.11 12.56
CA GLY A 30 -20.14 2.99 13.47
C GLY A 30 -18.92 2.12 13.06
N GLY A 31 -18.71 1.02 13.76
CA GLY A 31 -17.76 -0.04 13.36
C GLY A 31 -16.28 0.14 13.74
N PRO A 32 -15.45 -0.89 13.43
CA PRO A 32 -14.08 -0.99 13.92
C PRO A 32 -13.19 0.16 13.44
N ARG A 33 -12.59 0.89 14.38
CA ARG A 33 -11.67 2.00 14.09
C ARG A 33 -10.62 2.07 15.19
N GLY A 34 -9.49 2.68 14.88
CA GLY A 34 -8.39 2.88 15.82
C GLY A 34 -7.89 4.30 15.80
N HIS A 35 -6.83 4.55 16.57
CA HIS A 35 -6.13 5.82 16.56
C HIS A 35 -4.67 5.61 16.15
N ASP A 36 -4.27 6.29 15.08
CA ASP A 36 -2.88 6.41 14.69
C ASP A 36 -2.28 7.61 15.43
N ALA A 37 -1.49 7.34 16.47
CA ALA A 37 -0.89 8.37 17.31
C ALA A 37 0.14 9.22 16.53
N GLY A 38 0.87 8.61 15.60
CA GLY A 38 1.89 9.30 14.80
C GLY A 38 1.26 10.31 13.84
N LYS A 39 0.14 9.95 13.21
CA LYS A 39 -0.60 10.83 12.28
C LYS A 39 -1.70 11.64 12.97
N LYS A 40 -1.98 11.37 14.25
CA LYS A 40 -3.13 11.90 15.03
C LYS A 40 -4.47 11.69 14.31
N ILE A 41 -4.65 10.52 13.71
CA ILE A 41 -5.85 10.17 12.93
C ILE A 41 -6.67 9.11 13.66
N LYS A 42 -7.94 9.42 13.95
CA LYS A 42 -8.93 8.42 14.37
C LYS A 42 -9.64 7.86 13.13
N GLY A 43 -9.45 6.58 12.84
CA GLY A 43 -10.11 5.93 11.72
C GLY A 43 -9.53 4.56 11.35
N ARG A 44 -9.30 4.35 10.05
CA ARG A 44 -8.77 3.09 9.49
C ARG A 44 -7.45 3.33 8.77
N LYS A 45 -6.65 2.28 8.62
CA LYS A 45 -5.39 2.27 7.90
C LYS A 45 -5.52 1.39 6.66
N ARG A 46 -5.01 1.86 5.54
CA ARG A 46 -4.94 1.16 4.26
C ARG A 46 -3.49 0.75 4.06
N HIS A 47 -3.20 -0.54 4.15
CA HIS A 47 -1.90 -1.09 3.81
C HIS A 47 -1.87 -1.45 2.34
N ALA A 48 -0.80 -1.07 1.65
CA ALA A 48 -0.62 -1.35 0.23
C ALA A 48 0.76 -1.93 -0.04
N MET A 49 0.77 -2.98 -0.85
CA MET A 49 1.96 -3.50 -1.53
C MET A 49 1.79 -3.20 -3.01
N VAL A 50 2.77 -2.55 -3.61
CA VAL A 50 2.72 -2.09 -5.01
C VAL A 50 3.97 -2.49 -5.76
N ASP A 51 3.90 -2.58 -7.09
CA ASP A 51 5.11 -2.73 -7.91
C ASP A 51 5.95 -1.44 -7.94
N THR A 52 7.12 -1.50 -8.57
CA THR A 52 8.06 -0.37 -8.67
C THR A 52 7.53 0.86 -9.42
N ASP A 53 6.39 0.77 -10.11
CA ASP A 53 5.75 1.89 -10.78
C ASP A 53 4.46 2.36 -10.06
N GLY A 54 4.09 1.71 -8.95
CA GLY A 54 2.92 2.04 -8.14
C GLY A 54 1.62 1.34 -8.57
N ARG A 55 1.70 0.18 -9.24
CA ARG A 55 0.53 -0.66 -9.50
C ARG A 55 0.23 -1.52 -8.28
N PRO A 56 -1.03 -1.56 -7.81
CA PRO A 56 -1.40 -2.33 -6.63
C PRO A 56 -1.23 -3.84 -6.87
N LEU A 57 -0.56 -4.50 -5.93
CA LEU A 57 -0.40 -5.95 -5.82
C LEU A 57 -1.36 -6.48 -4.76
N VAL A 58 -1.22 -6.02 -3.52
CA VAL A 58 -2.07 -6.38 -2.39
C VAL A 58 -2.51 -5.10 -1.69
N LEU A 59 -3.79 -5.03 -1.34
CA LEU A 59 -4.39 -3.93 -0.62
C LEU A 59 -5.17 -4.52 0.55
N GLN A 60 -4.99 -3.97 1.75
CA GLN A 60 -5.71 -4.41 2.94
C GLN A 60 -6.16 -3.22 3.77
N ALA A 61 -7.34 -3.31 4.37
CA ALA A 61 -7.83 -2.32 5.32
C ALA A 61 -7.76 -2.87 6.75
N HIS A 62 -7.32 -2.04 7.69
CA HIS A 62 -7.19 -2.37 9.10
C HIS A 62 -7.67 -1.19 9.96
N THR A 63 -7.79 -1.38 11.27
CA THR A 63 -8.00 -0.23 12.17
C THR A 63 -6.75 0.65 12.18
N ALA A 64 -6.89 1.97 12.42
CA ALA A 64 -5.73 2.86 12.45
C ALA A 64 -4.76 2.61 13.63
N ALA A 65 -5.16 1.81 14.61
CA ALA A 65 -4.31 1.41 15.73
C ALA A 65 -3.29 0.32 15.34
N THR A 66 -3.51 -0.37 14.22
CA THR A 66 -2.58 -1.38 13.72
C THR A 66 -1.26 -0.73 13.34
N GLN A 67 -0.16 -1.17 13.96
CA GLN A 67 1.18 -0.69 13.62
C GLN A 67 1.60 -1.21 12.24
N ASP A 68 2.49 -0.48 11.58
CA ASP A 68 2.90 -0.80 10.21
C ASP A 68 3.57 -2.18 10.12
N ARG A 69 4.45 -2.50 11.07
CA ARG A 69 5.03 -3.85 11.23
C ARG A 69 4.00 -4.97 11.40
N ASP A 70 2.90 -4.72 12.11
CA ASP A 70 1.87 -5.73 12.35
C ASP A 70 0.96 -5.92 11.14
N GLY A 71 0.68 -4.83 10.41
CA GLY A 71 -0.08 -4.86 9.16
C GLY A 71 0.71 -5.43 7.98
N ALA A 72 2.04 -5.36 8.01
CA ALA A 72 2.90 -5.86 6.94
C ALA A 72 2.93 -7.39 6.84
N VAL A 73 2.91 -8.11 7.96
CA VAL A 73 2.96 -9.58 7.98
C VAL A 73 1.81 -10.21 7.17
N PRO A 74 0.52 -9.91 7.44
CA PRO A 74 -0.57 -10.49 6.66
C PRO A 74 -0.54 -10.03 5.19
N LEU A 75 -0.09 -8.81 4.92
CA LEU A 75 0.05 -8.26 3.57
C LEU A 75 1.08 -9.07 2.74
N LEU A 76 2.28 -9.29 3.32
CA LEU A 76 3.36 -10.06 2.71
C LEU A 76 2.94 -11.51 2.47
N LYS A 77 2.32 -12.15 3.48
CA LYS A 77 1.84 -13.54 3.35
C LYS A 77 0.79 -13.69 2.26
N ALA A 78 -0.18 -12.76 2.19
CA ALA A 78 -1.21 -12.78 1.16
C ALA A 78 -0.62 -12.62 -0.26
N SER A 79 0.49 -11.90 -0.40
CA SER A 79 1.13 -11.69 -1.72
C SER A 79 1.65 -12.98 -2.35
N ARG A 80 2.09 -13.96 -1.54
CA ARG A 80 2.82 -15.15 -2.03
C ARG A 80 2.02 -16.02 -2.99
N ARG A 81 0.68 -16.08 -2.83
CA ARG A 81 -0.19 -16.87 -3.70
C ARG A 81 -0.26 -16.31 -5.12
N SER A 82 -0.41 -15.00 -5.25
CA SER A 82 -0.65 -14.34 -6.54
C SER A 82 0.61 -13.72 -7.15
N PHE A 83 1.63 -13.47 -6.33
CA PHE A 83 2.88 -12.82 -6.71
C PHE A 83 4.11 -13.59 -6.15
N PRO A 84 4.23 -14.90 -6.45
CA PRO A 84 5.32 -15.73 -5.92
C PRO A 84 6.71 -15.29 -6.42
N PHE A 85 6.76 -14.56 -7.52
CA PHE A 85 7.98 -14.02 -8.14
C PHE A 85 8.53 -12.75 -7.47
N VAL A 86 7.80 -12.14 -6.52
CA VAL A 86 8.34 -10.99 -5.78
C VAL A 86 9.39 -11.51 -4.80
N GLU A 87 10.62 -11.04 -4.95
CA GLU A 87 11.77 -11.44 -4.13
C GLU A 87 12.19 -10.35 -3.15
N ARG A 88 11.90 -9.08 -3.48
CA ARG A 88 12.28 -7.92 -2.67
C ARG A 88 11.12 -6.96 -2.43
N ALA A 89 11.00 -6.46 -1.21
CA ALA A 89 10.11 -5.36 -0.89
C ALA A 89 10.86 -4.21 -0.21
N PHE A 90 10.64 -2.98 -0.68
CA PHE A 90 11.16 -1.77 -0.06
C PHE A 90 10.12 -1.19 0.90
N ALA A 91 10.57 -0.81 2.09
CA ALA A 91 9.70 -0.21 3.11
C ALA A 91 10.47 0.83 3.92
N ASP A 92 9.77 1.58 4.76
CA ASP A 92 10.41 2.55 5.65
C ASP A 92 10.81 1.96 7.00
N SER A 93 11.41 2.78 7.85
CA SER A 93 11.87 2.35 9.18
C SER A 93 10.75 1.89 10.12
N ALA A 94 9.48 2.27 9.90
CA ALA A 94 8.35 1.80 10.70
C ALA A 94 8.04 0.30 10.45
N TYR A 95 8.55 -0.25 9.35
CA TYR A 95 8.51 -1.68 9.02
C TYR A 95 9.75 -2.44 9.51
N GLY A 96 10.67 -1.79 10.22
CA GLY A 96 11.86 -2.43 10.74
C GLY A 96 11.56 -3.46 11.84
N GLY A 97 12.32 -4.55 11.83
CA GLY A 97 12.32 -5.58 12.88
C GLY A 97 12.10 -7.00 12.34
N ASP A 98 12.58 -7.97 13.11
CA ASP A 98 12.63 -9.40 12.73
C ASP A 98 11.25 -9.94 12.33
N ARG A 99 10.18 -9.48 13.01
CA ARG A 99 8.80 -9.86 12.67
C ARG A 99 8.44 -9.66 11.20
N VAL A 100 8.89 -8.55 10.59
CA VAL A 100 8.57 -8.24 9.18
C VAL A 100 9.58 -8.92 8.26
N ALA A 101 10.86 -8.94 8.64
CA ALA A 101 11.93 -9.60 7.89
C ALA A 101 11.68 -11.11 7.72
N ASP A 102 11.21 -11.77 8.78
CA ASP A 102 11.00 -13.22 8.83
C ASP A 102 9.58 -13.63 8.43
N ALA A 103 8.74 -12.68 8.01
CA ALA A 103 7.33 -12.94 7.71
C ALA A 103 7.14 -13.88 6.51
N THR A 104 8.04 -13.80 5.52
CA THR A 104 8.01 -14.54 4.24
C THR A 104 9.42 -14.65 3.66
N SER A 105 9.58 -15.35 2.53
CA SER A 105 10.83 -15.40 1.77
C SER A 105 11.20 -14.10 1.04
N ILE A 106 10.40 -13.04 1.16
CA ILE A 106 10.66 -11.74 0.52
C ILE A 106 11.68 -10.98 1.35
N THR A 107 12.81 -10.60 0.74
CA THR A 107 13.81 -9.75 1.39
C THR A 107 13.25 -8.34 1.60
N ILE A 108 13.20 -7.88 2.85
CA ILE A 108 12.70 -6.54 3.20
C ILE A 108 13.88 -5.57 3.29
N GLU A 109 13.91 -4.60 2.38
CA GLU A 109 14.92 -3.54 2.35
C GLU A 109 14.36 -2.26 2.96
N ILE A 110 14.87 -1.89 4.14
CA ILE A 110 14.45 -0.67 4.83
C ILE A 110 15.17 0.54 4.23
N VAL A 111 14.42 1.38 3.51
CA VAL A 111 14.90 2.62 2.91
C VAL A 111 14.99 3.70 3.99
N ARG A 112 16.21 3.95 4.46
CA ARG A 112 16.50 4.95 5.49
C ARG A 112 16.82 6.31 4.86
N LYS A 113 16.59 7.38 5.62
CA LYS A 113 17.15 8.69 5.30
C LYS A 113 18.67 8.62 5.39
N HIS A 114 19.38 9.29 4.47
CA HIS A 114 20.82 9.41 4.60
C HIS A 114 21.13 10.22 5.88
N PRO A 115 22.08 9.79 6.73
CA PRO A 115 22.33 10.45 8.01
C PRO A 115 22.72 11.93 7.88
N GLU A 116 23.33 12.32 6.76
CA GLU A 116 23.74 13.69 6.46
C GLU A 116 22.68 14.51 5.70
N GLN A 117 21.49 13.94 5.45
CA GLN A 117 20.47 14.61 4.66
C GLN A 117 19.80 15.75 5.45
N VAL A 118 20.08 16.99 5.06
CA VAL A 118 19.38 18.19 5.54
C VAL A 118 18.22 18.50 4.59
N GLY A 119 16.99 18.56 5.12
CA GLY A 119 15.80 18.89 4.34
C GLY A 119 15.12 17.69 3.65
N PHE A 120 14.17 17.98 2.75
CA PHE A 120 13.43 16.96 2.00
C PHE A 120 14.27 16.45 0.83
N ALA A 121 14.54 15.14 0.79
CA ALA A 121 15.05 14.47 -0.40
C ALA A 121 14.09 13.36 -0.82
N VAL A 122 13.89 13.23 -2.13
CA VAL A 122 13.07 12.17 -2.70
C VAL A 122 13.83 10.86 -2.56
N HIS A 123 13.32 9.94 -1.74
CA HIS A 123 13.83 8.59 -1.72
C HIS A 123 13.35 7.84 -2.97
N PRO A 124 14.28 7.37 -3.83
CA PRO A 124 13.91 6.57 -4.99
C PRO A 124 13.03 5.41 -4.53
N ARG A 125 11.97 5.12 -5.28
CA ARG A 125 11.00 4.01 -5.07
C ARG A 125 9.96 4.21 -3.96
N ARG A 126 10.20 4.98 -2.89
CA ARG A 126 9.20 5.12 -1.80
C ARG A 126 7.97 5.94 -2.20
N TRP A 127 8.15 6.95 -3.03
CA TRP A 127 7.06 7.83 -3.48
C TRP A 127 5.99 7.13 -4.35
N VAL A 128 6.25 5.92 -4.86
CA VAL A 128 5.33 5.27 -5.82
C VAL A 128 4.06 4.74 -5.14
N VAL A 129 4.17 4.27 -3.89
CA VAL A 129 3.02 3.82 -3.10
C VAL A 129 2.22 5.00 -2.55
N GLU A 130 2.89 6.08 -2.14
CA GLU A 130 2.24 7.35 -1.78
C GLU A 130 1.45 7.91 -2.97
N ARG A 131 2.02 7.84 -4.18
CA ARG A 131 1.34 8.23 -5.42
C ARG A 131 0.14 7.34 -5.72
N LEU A 132 0.21 6.03 -5.44
CA LEU A 132 -0.97 5.16 -5.52
C LEU A 132 -2.07 5.69 -4.61
N PHE A 133 -1.78 5.96 -3.34
CA PHE A 133 -2.78 6.51 -2.42
C PHE A 133 -3.36 7.83 -2.93
N ALA A 134 -2.55 8.73 -3.48
CA ALA A 134 -3.03 9.96 -4.10
C ALA A 134 -4.00 9.70 -5.27
N TRP A 135 -3.71 8.72 -6.13
CA TRP A 135 -4.61 8.32 -7.21
C TRP A 135 -5.90 7.67 -6.72
N LEU A 136 -5.83 6.81 -5.70
CA LEU A 136 -7.01 6.18 -5.10
C LEU A 136 -7.92 7.23 -4.47
N ASN A 137 -7.36 8.27 -3.82
CA ASN A 137 -8.13 9.37 -3.24
C ASN A 137 -8.78 10.29 -4.29
N ARG A 138 -8.45 10.18 -5.59
CA ARG A 138 -9.24 10.82 -6.66
C ARG A 138 -10.62 10.18 -6.82
N ASN A 139 -10.80 8.95 -6.35
CA ASN A 139 -12.14 8.42 -6.13
C ASN A 139 -12.71 9.07 -4.86
N ARG A 140 -13.65 10.01 -5.01
CA ARG A 140 -14.25 10.77 -3.89
C ARG A 140 -14.81 9.85 -2.80
N ARG A 141 -15.21 8.61 -3.15
CA ARG A 141 -15.67 7.60 -2.20
C ARG A 141 -14.63 7.20 -1.16
N LEU A 142 -13.35 7.38 -1.47
CA LEU A 142 -12.20 7.07 -0.61
C LEU A 142 -11.58 8.30 0.08
N ALA A 143 -12.06 9.52 -0.19
CA ALA A 143 -11.52 10.74 0.44
C ALA A 143 -11.64 10.73 1.97
N LYS A 144 -12.69 10.06 2.47
CA LYS A 144 -12.89 9.69 3.88
C LYS A 144 -13.42 8.26 3.89
N ASP A 145 -13.24 7.55 4.99
CA ASP A 145 -13.83 6.22 5.14
C ASP A 145 -15.26 6.33 5.70
N PHE A 146 -16.23 5.91 4.91
CA PHE A 146 -17.66 5.89 5.28
C PHE A 146 -18.14 4.48 5.64
N GLU A 147 -17.25 3.48 5.66
CA GLU A 147 -17.65 2.08 5.82
C GLU A 147 -17.84 1.68 7.28
N ALA A 148 -18.89 0.89 7.53
CA ALA A 148 -19.13 0.27 8.83
C ALA A 148 -18.17 -0.91 9.09
N SER A 149 -17.84 -1.71 8.08
CA SER A 149 -16.97 -2.89 8.23
C SER A 149 -15.60 -2.73 7.55
N ILE A 150 -14.60 -3.46 8.05
CA ILE A 150 -13.26 -3.54 7.44
C ILE A 150 -13.37 -4.12 6.01
N ALA A 151 -14.17 -5.18 5.87
CA ALA A 151 -14.37 -5.86 4.59
C ALA A 151 -14.95 -4.92 3.52
N SER A 152 -15.92 -4.07 3.87
CA SER A 152 -16.46 -3.08 2.92
C SER A 152 -15.41 -2.02 2.56
N ALA A 153 -14.62 -1.56 3.54
CA ALA A 153 -13.54 -0.60 3.29
C ALA A 153 -12.50 -1.15 2.31
N GLU A 154 -12.13 -2.41 2.48
CA GLU A 154 -11.23 -3.13 1.59
C GLU A 154 -11.85 -3.34 0.20
N ALA A 155 -13.13 -3.71 0.11
CA ALA A 155 -13.83 -3.86 -1.16
C ALA A 155 -13.84 -2.56 -1.98
N PHE A 156 -14.12 -1.40 -1.35
CA PHE A 156 -14.04 -0.11 -2.04
C PHE A 156 -12.60 0.28 -2.43
N LEU A 157 -11.60 -0.13 -1.65
CA LEU A 157 -10.19 0.04 -1.98
C LEU A 157 -9.82 -0.76 -3.25
N HIS A 158 -10.27 -2.01 -3.35
CA HIS A 158 -10.12 -2.83 -4.55
C HIS A 158 -10.89 -2.25 -5.75
N ALA A 159 -12.14 -1.81 -5.56
CA ALA A 159 -12.93 -1.21 -6.64
C ALA A 159 -12.24 0.04 -7.23
N ALA A 160 -11.67 0.91 -6.37
CA ALA A 160 -10.91 2.07 -6.82
C ALA A 160 -9.63 1.69 -7.58
N SER A 161 -8.91 0.66 -7.12
CA SER A 161 -7.75 0.09 -7.80
C SER A 161 -8.09 -0.44 -9.19
N VAL A 162 -9.18 -1.21 -9.32
CA VAL A 162 -9.66 -1.75 -10.60
C VAL A 162 -10.04 -0.61 -11.54
N MET A 163 -10.79 0.39 -11.08
CA MET A 163 -11.13 1.56 -11.89
C MET A 163 -9.90 2.32 -12.37
N LEU A 164 -8.86 2.45 -11.53
CA LEU A 164 -7.60 3.09 -11.91
C LEU A 164 -6.90 2.31 -13.03
N LEU A 165 -6.73 0.99 -12.86
CA LEU A 165 -6.08 0.13 -13.85
C LEU A 165 -6.88 0.03 -15.15
N ALA A 166 -8.21 -0.05 -15.08
CA ALA A 166 -9.08 -0.07 -16.25
C ALA A 166 -8.95 1.21 -17.09
N ARG A 167 -8.99 2.38 -16.43
CA ARG A 167 -8.79 3.68 -17.12
C ARG A 167 -7.41 3.78 -17.74
N ARG A 168 -6.38 3.26 -17.07
CA ARG A 168 -5.03 3.20 -17.64
C ARG A 168 -5.07 2.40 -18.92
N LEU A 169 -5.59 1.19 -18.90
CA LEU A 169 -5.67 0.31 -20.07
C LEU A 169 -6.45 0.95 -21.22
N ALA A 170 -7.59 1.58 -20.96
CA ALA A 170 -8.43 2.21 -21.98
C ALA A 170 -7.82 3.46 -22.65
N ARG A 171 -7.03 4.27 -21.92
CA ARG A 171 -6.41 5.50 -22.45
C ARG A 171 -5.32 5.27 -23.50
N ALA A 172 -4.90 4.03 -23.70
CA ALA A 172 -3.91 3.67 -24.71
C ALA A 172 -4.56 3.06 -25.96
N SER A 173 -5.80 3.47 -26.24
CA SER A 173 -6.52 3.20 -27.49
C SER A 173 -6.53 4.48 -28.32
#